data_AF-A0A7V1AFA2-F1
#
_entry.id   AF-A0A7V1AFA2-F1
#
_cell.length_a   1.000
_cell.length_b   1.000
_cell.length_c   1.000
_cell.angle_alpha   90.00
_cell.angle_beta   90.00
_cell.angle_gamma   90.00
#
_symmetry.space_group_name_H-M   'P 1'
#
loop_
_entity.id
_entity.type
_entity.pdbx_description
1 polymer ?
#
loop_
_entity_poly.entity_id
_entity_poly.type
_entity_poly.pdbx_seq_one_letter_code
_entity_poly.pdbx_strand_id
1 'polypeptide(L)'
;MEAKKRSLPDFIKLCTITKEWDILAEHILQVKHDELESISHYTTGEPAKKLSKNYPIAAAKLYRAMGIRILSSKKSKYYHYAIDHFQKAKNLYQKSQLEEEWISIVESVRKDHYRKYSFIGDFEKIVKGRISTPPSFLKKTKEQWRKRIS
;
A
#
# COMPACT_ATOMS: atom_id res chain seq x y z
N MET A 1 22.33 17.89 -6.86
CA MET A 1 21.39 17.39 -5.82
C MET A 1 22.12 16.38 -4.92
N GLU A 2 22.76 16.86 -3.85
CA GLU A 2 23.45 16.04 -2.82
C GLU A 2 22.57 14.90 -2.26
N ALA A 3 21.24 15.08 -2.29
CA ALA A 3 20.27 14.15 -1.71
C ALA A 3 20.15 12.80 -2.45
N LYS A 4 20.34 12.76 -3.79
CA LYS A 4 20.22 11.51 -4.58
C LYS A 4 21.37 10.51 -4.34
N LYS A 5 22.43 10.90 -3.62
CA LYS A 5 23.54 10.01 -3.23
C LYS A 5 23.28 9.23 -1.93
N ARG A 6 22.16 9.49 -1.24
CA ARG A 6 21.79 8.83 0.02
C ARG A 6 20.93 7.60 -0.24
N SER A 7 20.83 6.73 0.77
CA SER A 7 19.88 5.62 0.71
C SER A 7 18.45 6.15 0.51
N LEU A 8 17.62 5.42 -0.24
CA LEU A 8 16.24 5.80 -0.51
C LEU A 8 15.41 6.08 0.76
N PRO A 9 15.53 5.30 1.86
CA PRO A 9 14.88 5.63 3.13
C PRO A 9 15.33 6.97 3.71
N ASP A 10 16.62 7.30 3.63
CA ASP A 10 17.15 8.57 4.16
C ASP A 10 16.75 9.75 3.30
N PHE A 11 16.66 9.55 1.99
CA PHE A 11 16.11 10.53 1.06
C PHE A 11 14.65 10.87 1.40
N ILE A 12 13.80 9.84 1.57
CA ILE A 12 12.39 10.05 1.95
C ILE A 12 12.29 10.80 3.27
N LYS A 13 13.06 10.40 4.30
CA LYS A 13 13.09 11.10 5.59
C LYS A 13 13.51 12.55 5.45
N LEU A 14 14.57 12.82 4.69
CA LEU A 14 15.08 14.17 4.47
C LEU A 14 14.01 15.06 3.84
N CYS A 15 13.43 14.65 2.71
CA CYS A 15 12.40 15.44 2.04
C CYS A 15 11.13 15.61 2.91
N THR A 16 10.84 14.66 3.79
CA THR A 16 9.75 14.78 4.77
C THR A 16 10.03 15.88 5.80
N ILE A 17 11.27 15.96 6.29
CA ILE A 17 11.71 16.98 7.27
C ILE A 17 11.76 18.37 6.60
N THR A 18 12.33 18.47 5.40
CA THR A 18 12.46 19.72 4.65
C THR A 18 11.17 20.15 3.95
N LYS A 19 10.17 19.26 3.89
CA LYS A 19 8.87 19.48 3.22
C LYS A 19 8.98 19.69 1.70
N GLU A 20 10.03 19.14 1.08
CA GLU A 20 10.26 19.14 -0.37
C GLU A 20 9.41 18.05 -1.05
N TRP A 21 8.09 18.26 -1.06
CA TRP A 21 7.12 17.25 -1.51
C TRP A 21 7.13 17.00 -3.02
N ASP A 22 7.42 18.04 -3.80
CA ASP A 22 7.61 17.99 -5.25
C ASP A 22 8.81 17.11 -5.62
N ILE A 23 9.97 17.37 -5.01
CA ILE A 23 11.21 16.62 -5.23
C ILE A 23 11.01 15.16 -4.81
N LEU A 24 10.34 14.94 -3.68
CA LEU A 24 10.01 13.61 -3.21
C LEU A 24 9.08 12.86 -4.18
N ALA A 25 8.04 13.52 -4.66
CA ALA A 25 7.08 12.93 -5.59
C ALA A 25 7.76 12.50 -6.90
N GLU A 26 8.56 13.39 -7.50
CA GLU A 26 9.29 13.09 -8.73
C GLU A 26 10.21 11.88 -8.54
N HIS A 27 10.94 11.84 -7.43
CA HIS A 27 11.83 10.73 -7.14
C HIS A 27 11.07 9.40 -6.95
N ILE A 28 9.98 9.40 -6.17
CA ILE A 28 9.15 8.19 -5.98
C ILE A 28 8.65 7.64 -7.30
N LEU A 29 8.25 8.51 -8.24
CA LEU A 29 7.76 8.10 -9.55
C LEU A 29 8.85 7.41 -10.40
N GLN A 30 10.12 7.79 -10.23
CA GLN A 30 11.25 7.20 -10.94
C GLN A 30 11.76 5.88 -10.30
N VAL A 31 11.62 5.73 -8.98
CA VAL A 31 12.13 4.57 -8.25
C VAL A 31 11.35 3.30 -8.59
N LYS A 32 12.03 2.14 -8.67
CA LYS A 32 11.36 0.86 -8.96
C LYS A 32 10.47 0.39 -7.82
N HIS A 33 9.50 -0.47 -8.14
CA HIS A 33 8.53 -0.95 -7.17
C HIS A 33 9.16 -1.78 -6.03
N ASP A 34 10.06 -2.69 -6.38
CA ASP A 34 10.80 -3.56 -5.45
C ASP A 34 11.63 -2.77 -4.44
N GLU A 35 12.27 -1.69 -4.89
CA GLU A 35 13.02 -0.78 -4.01
C GLU A 35 12.12 -0.15 -2.96
N LEU A 36 10.94 0.36 -3.35
CA LEU A 36 9.98 0.96 -2.41
C LEU A 36 9.37 -0.07 -1.45
N GLU A 37 9.15 -1.30 -1.92
CA GLU A 37 8.59 -2.40 -1.12
C GLU A 37 9.53 -2.85 0.00
N SER A 38 10.84 -2.66 -0.16
CA SER A 38 11.84 -2.97 0.86
C SER A 38 11.79 -2.01 2.07
N ILE A 39 11.23 -0.82 1.89
CA ILE A 39 11.27 0.25 2.88
C ILE A 39 10.26 -0.01 4.01
N SER A 40 10.67 0.29 5.25
CA SER A 40 9.79 0.19 6.41
C SER A 40 8.64 1.21 6.36
N HIS A 41 7.46 0.79 6.84
CA HIS A 41 6.27 1.65 6.95
C HIS A 41 6.49 2.92 7.79
N TYR A 42 7.43 2.91 8.75
CA TYR A 42 7.80 4.11 9.53
C TYR A 42 8.34 5.23 8.65
N THR A 43 8.92 4.89 7.50
CA THR A 43 9.48 5.86 6.56
C THR A 43 8.46 6.30 5.52
N THR A 44 7.50 5.45 5.15
CA THR A 44 6.61 5.67 3.99
C THR A 44 5.19 6.09 4.36
N GLY A 45 4.76 5.91 5.61
CA GLY A 45 3.39 6.17 6.05
C GLY A 45 3.00 7.66 6.05
N GLU A 46 3.77 8.51 6.74
CA GLU A 46 3.50 9.96 6.76
C GLU A 46 3.67 10.59 5.37
N PRO A 47 4.74 10.28 4.59
CA PRO A 47 4.91 10.85 3.26
C PRO A 47 3.77 10.50 2.31
N ALA A 48 3.29 9.24 2.32
CA ALA A 48 2.15 8.85 1.49
C ALA A 48 0.88 9.68 1.80
N LYS A 49 0.64 9.98 3.08
CA LYS A 49 -0.48 10.82 3.52
C LYS A 49 -0.32 12.29 3.11
N LYS A 50 0.90 12.83 3.14
CA LYS A 50 1.16 14.22 2.72
C LYS A 50 1.08 14.37 1.20
N LEU A 51 1.67 13.43 0.47
CA LEU A 51 1.66 13.40 -0.99
C LEU A 51 0.26 13.21 -1.57
N SER A 52 -0.66 12.49 -0.89
CA SER A 52 -1.98 12.19 -1.45
C SER A 52 -2.83 13.42 -1.80
N LYS A 53 -2.50 14.60 -1.24
CA LYS A 53 -3.21 15.84 -1.53
C LYS A 53 -2.83 16.43 -2.89
N ASN A 54 -1.53 16.55 -3.16
CA ASN A 54 -0.99 17.30 -4.31
C ASN A 54 -0.28 16.42 -5.34
N TYR A 55 0.17 15.23 -4.93
CA TYR A 55 0.93 14.27 -5.74
C TYR A 55 0.30 12.87 -5.64
N PRO A 56 -0.95 12.71 -6.14
CA PRO A 56 -1.74 11.50 -5.92
C PRO A 56 -1.08 10.24 -6.47
N ILE A 57 -0.39 10.32 -7.60
CA ILE A 57 0.27 9.18 -8.25
C ILE A 57 1.45 8.66 -7.39
N ALA A 58 2.29 9.58 -6.90
CA ALA A 58 3.41 9.23 -6.02
C ALA A 58 2.90 8.60 -4.70
N ALA A 59 1.83 9.16 -4.13
CA ALA A 59 1.18 8.58 -2.96
C ALA A 59 0.60 7.17 -3.24
N ALA A 60 -0.05 6.97 -4.39
CA ALA A 60 -0.59 5.67 -4.78
C ALA A 60 0.51 4.60 -4.86
N LYS A 61 1.65 4.97 -5.43
CA LYS A 61 2.83 4.10 -5.54
C LYS A 61 3.40 3.71 -4.17
N LEU A 62 3.45 4.64 -3.21
CA LEU A 62 3.83 4.32 -1.82
C LEU A 62 2.83 3.41 -1.11
N TYR A 63 1.53 3.66 -1.29
CA TYR A 63 0.50 2.79 -0.72
C TYR A 63 0.57 1.36 -1.30
N ARG A 64 0.76 1.23 -2.62
CA ARG A 64 1.03 -0.06 -3.27
C ARG A 64 2.23 -0.76 -2.61
N ALA A 65 3.35 -0.07 -2.46
CA ALA A 65 4.57 -0.63 -1.87
C ALA A 65 4.35 -1.12 -0.43
N MET A 66 3.67 -0.34 0.42
CA MET A 66 3.32 -0.75 1.78
C MET A 66 2.39 -1.98 1.80
N GLY A 67 1.41 -2.04 0.88
CA GLY A 67 0.51 -3.18 0.72
C GLY A 67 1.27 -4.47 0.38
N ILE A 68 2.08 -4.45 -0.67
CA ILE A 68 2.88 -5.60 -1.12
C ILE A 68 3.86 -6.04 -0.03
N ARG A 69 4.54 -5.10 0.62
CA ARG A 69 5.45 -5.41 1.73
C ARG A 69 4.77 -6.20 2.84
N ILE A 70 3.54 -5.83 3.22
CA ILE A 70 2.78 -6.55 4.25
C ILE A 70 2.45 -7.96 3.78
N LEU A 71 2.07 -8.15 2.50
CA LEU A 71 1.82 -9.48 1.94
C LEU A 71 3.07 -10.36 1.98
N SER A 72 4.23 -9.79 1.68
CA SER A 72 5.53 -10.46 1.72
C SER A 72 6.01 -10.79 3.15
N SER A 73 5.51 -10.08 4.17
CA SER A 73 5.90 -10.31 5.58
C SER A 73 5.42 -11.63 6.20
N LYS A 74 4.60 -12.42 5.48
CA LYS A 74 4.01 -13.72 5.92
C LYS A 74 3.17 -13.65 7.21
N LYS A 75 2.76 -12.45 7.66
CA LYS A 75 1.99 -12.24 8.89
C LYS A 75 0.53 -11.88 8.59
N SER A 76 -0.34 -12.89 8.55
CA SER A 76 -1.77 -12.74 8.19
C SER A 76 -2.55 -11.75 9.07
N LYS A 77 -2.14 -11.58 10.34
CA LYS A 77 -2.76 -10.60 11.24
C LYS A 77 -2.72 -9.16 10.73
N TYR A 78 -1.78 -8.83 9.85
CA TYR A 78 -1.62 -7.49 9.27
C TYR A 78 -2.30 -7.30 7.92
N TYR A 79 -2.97 -8.31 7.36
CA TYR A 79 -3.60 -8.19 6.04
C TYR A 79 -4.67 -7.09 5.96
N HIS A 80 -5.32 -6.74 7.06
CA HIS A 80 -6.25 -5.60 7.09
C HIS A 80 -5.56 -4.26 6.78
N TYR A 81 -4.30 -4.06 7.19
CA TYR A 81 -3.52 -2.88 6.80
C TYR A 81 -3.14 -2.90 5.32
N ALA A 82 -2.80 -4.07 4.76
CA ALA A 82 -2.56 -4.19 3.32
C ALA A 82 -3.80 -3.81 2.52
N ILE A 83 -4.98 -4.26 2.95
CA ILE A 83 -6.26 -3.89 2.34
C ILE A 83 -6.49 -2.37 2.37
N ASP A 84 -6.29 -1.71 3.51
CA ASP A 84 -6.40 -0.24 3.61
C ASP A 84 -5.45 0.47 2.64
N HIS A 85 -4.20 -0.01 2.53
CA HIS A 85 -3.24 0.55 1.58
C HIS A 85 -3.67 0.35 0.11
N PHE A 86 -4.11 -0.86 -0.27
CA PHE A 86 -4.60 -1.09 -1.63
C PHE A 86 -5.86 -0.29 -1.96
N GLN A 87 -6.77 -0.10 -1.00
CA GLN A 87 -7.94 0.77 -1.16
C GLN A 87 -7.52 2.22 -1.44
N LYS A 88 -6.54 2.75 -0.68
CA LYS A 88 -6.00 4.09 -0.91
C LYS A 88 -5.30 4.22 -2.26
N ALA A 89 -4.49 3.22 -2.64
CA ALA A 89 -3.83 3.18 -3.94
C ALA A 89 -4.85 3.19 -5.08
N LYS A 90 -5.88 2.33 -5.02
CA LYS A 90 -6.97 2.29 -6.01
C LYS A 90 -7.61 3.67 -6.17
N ASN A 91 -8.05 4.28 -5.07
CA ASN A 91 -8.75 5.57 -5.11
C ASN A 91 -7.88 6.67 -5.73
N LEU A 92 -6.58 6.67 -5.45
CA LEU A 92 -5.65 7.66 -5.98
C LEU A 92 -5.37 7.43 -7.47
N TYR A 93 -5.15 6.20 -7.92
CA TYR A 93 -4.99 5.89 -9.34
C TYR A 93 -6.23 6.24 -10.15
N GLN A 94 -7.43 5.90 -9.65
CA GLN A 94 -8.69 6.27 -10.29
C GLN A 94 -8.88 7.80 -10.36
N LYS A 95 -8.58 8.52 -9.27
CA LYS A 95 -8.64 9.99 -9.28
C LYS A 95 -7.67 10.61 -10.28
N SER A 96 -6.58 9.92 -10.60
CA SER A 96 -5.55 10.34 -11.55
C SER A 96 -5.73 9.78 -12.96
N GLN A 97 -6.84 9.09 -13.26
CA GLN A 97 -7.11 8.46 -14.58
C GLN A 97 -6.00 7.48 -15.01
N LEU A 98 -5.43 6.78 -14.03
CA LEU A 98 -4.39 5.76 -14.21
C LEU A 98 -4.93 4.39 -13.80
N GLU A 99 -6.11 4.02 -14.31
CA GLU A 99 -6.74 2.73 -14.02
C GLU A 99 -5.86 1.54 -14.41
N GLU A 100 -5.05 1.68 -15.46
CA GLU A 100 -4.12 0.64 -15.93
C GLU A 100 -3.09 0.26 -14.86
N GLU A 101 -2.58 1.24 -14.11
CA GLU A 101 -1.67 0.99 -12.98
C GLU A 101 -2.36 0.16 -11.89
N TRP A 102 -3.63 0.46 -11.61
CA TRP A 102 -4.42 -0.34 -10.66
C TRP A 102 -4.66 -1.76 -11.18
N ILE A 103 -4.96 -1.94 -12.47
CA ILE A 103 -5.16 -3.25 -13.09
C ILE A 103 -3.88 -4.09 -12.99
N SER A 104 -2.71 -3.51 -13.31
CA SER A 104 -1.41 -4.16 -13.17
C SER A 104 -1.14 -4.64 -11.74
N ILE A 105 -1.50 -3.85 -10.73
CA ILE A 105 -1.42 -4.26 -9.32
C ILE A 105 -2.33 -5.47 -9.04
N VAL A 106 -3.57 -5.44 -9.54
CA VAL A 106 -4.53 -6.53 -9.34
C VAL A 106 -4.01 -7.83 -9.94
N GLU A 107 -3.45 -7.78 -11.14
CA GLU A 107 -2.89 -8.94 -11.83
C GLU A 107 -1.69 -9.53 -11.08
N SER A 108 -0.73 -8.68 -10.66
CA SER A 108 0.41 -9.12 -9.84
C SER A 108 -0.04 -9.74 -8.52
N VAL A 109 -0.97 -9.09 -7.80
CA VAL A 109 -1.47 -9.62 -6.53
C VAL A 109 -2.18 -10.97 -6.72
N ARG A 110 -2.98 -11.12 -7.77
CA ARG A 110 -3.61 -12.42 -8.09
C ARG A 110 -2.54 -13.47 -8.40
N LYS A 111 -1.57 -13.15 -9.25
CA LYS A 111 -0.50 -14.08 -9.65
C LYS A 111 0.35 -14.54 -8.45
N ASP A 112 0.81 -13.59 -7.64
CA ASP A 112 1.86 -13.83 -6.64
C ASP A 112 1.29 -14.18 -5.25
N HIS A 113 0.02 -13.85 -5.01
CA HIS A 113 -0.58 -13.92 -3.68
C HIS A 113 -1.94 -14.65 -3.60
N TYR A 114 -2.39 -15.34 -4.67
CA TYR A 114 -3.69 -16.05 -4.68
C TYR A 114 -3.92 -17.01 -3.51
N ARG A 115 -2.88 -17.69 -3.02
CA ARG A 115 -2.98 -18.67 -1.90
C ARG A 115 -3.27 -18.02 -0.54
N LYS A 116 -3.21 -16.68 -0.44
CA LYS A 116 -3.51 -15.96 0.80
C LYS A 116 -5.02 -15.73 0.91
N TYR A 117 -5.78 -16.81 1.07
CA TYR A 117 -7.26 -16.79 1.01
C TYR A 117 -7.92 -15.74 1.91
N SER A 118 -7.41 -15.55 3.13
CA SER A 118 -7.94 -14.56 4.08
C SER A 118 -7.72 -13.10 3.66
N PHE A 119 -6.74 -12.85 2.78
CA PHE A 119 -6.51 -11.55 2.15
C PHE A 119 -7.25 -11.44 0.82
N ILE A 120 -7.14 -12.44 -0.07
CA ILE A 120 -7.63 -12.34 -1.45
C ILE A 120 -9.14 -12.07 -1.49
N GLY A 121 -9.91 -12.68 -0.58
CA GLY A 121 -11.36 -12.45 -0.51
C GLY A 121 -11.73 -11.00 -0.17
N ASP A 122 -10.92 -10.31 0.64
CA ASP A 122 -11.13 -8.89 0.96
C ASP A 122 -10.55 -7.98 -0.12
N PHE A 123 -9.46 -8.40 -0.79
CA PHE A 123 -8.86 -7.68 -1.91
C PHE A 123 -9.82 -7.63 -3.11
N GLU A 124 -10.45 -8.75 -3.46
CA GLU A 124 -11.43 -8.83 -4.55
C GLU A 124 -12.67 -7.94 -4.32
N LYS A 125 -13.03 -7.67 -3.06
CA LYS A 125 -14.09 -6.67 -2.77
C LYS A 125 -13.64 -5.28 -3.22
N ILE A 126 -12.40 -4.90 -2.93
CA ILE A 126 -11.82 -3.62 -3.39
C ILE A 126 -11.79 -3.58 -4.91
N VAL A 127 -11.33 -4.65 -5.57
CA VAL A 127 -11.29 -4.75 -7.04
C VAL A 127 -12.67 -4.45 -7.63
N LYS A 128 -13.72 -5.08 -7.10
CA LYS A 128 -15.13 -4.90 -7.50
C LYS A 128 -15.75 -3.56 -7.07
N GLY A 129 -14.97 -2.61 -6.55
CA GLY A 129 -15.45 -1.28 -6.15
C GLY A 129 -16.16 -1.22 -4.81
N ARG A 130 -16.13 -2.31 -4.03
CA ARG A 130 -16.71 -2.31 -2.68
C ARG A 130 -15.71 -1.72 -1.69
N ILE A 131 -16.20 -0.86 -0.80
CA ILE A 131 -15.42 -0.41 0.35
C ILE A 131 -15.16 -1.63 1.23
N SER A 132 -13.88 -1.92 1.49
CA SER A 132 -13.47 -3.02 2.33
C SER A 132 -12.96 -2.45 3.65
N THR A 133 -13.78 -2.56 4.69
CA THR A 133 -13.35 -2.37 6.08
C THR A 133 -13.20 -3.75 6.73
N PRO A 134 -12.15 -4.52 6.36
CA PRO A 134 -12.01 -5.86 6.87
C PRO A 134 -11.89 -5.82 8.40
N PRO A 135 -12.69 -6.64 9.11
CA PRO A 135 -12.55 -6.72 10.56
C PRO A 135 -11.12 -7.13 10.91
N SER A 136 -10.57 -6.54 11.98
CA SER A 136 -9.25 -6.88 12.48
C SER A 136 -9.14 -8.39 12.71
N PHE A 137 -7.93 -8.93 12.63
CA PHE A 137 -7.69 -10.37 12.82
C PHE A 137 -8.35 -10.89 14.11
N LEU A 138 -8.22 -10.15 15.22
CA LEU A 138 -8.84 -10.49 16.50
C LEU A 138 -10.36 -10.59 16.41
N LYS A 139 -11.01 -9.69 15.66
CA LYS A 139 -12.46 -9.71 15.46
C LYS A 139 -12.89 -10.92 14.61
N LYS A 140 -12.15 -11.23 13.52
CA LYS A 140 -12.40 -12.44 12.70
C LYS A 140 -12.24 -13.72 13.52
N THR A 141 -11.19 -13.82 14.32
CA THR A 141 -10.95 -14.99 15.18
C THR A 141 -12.12 -15.15 16.16
N LYS A 142 -12.53 -14.08 16.86
CA LYS A 142 -13.68 -14.14 17.79
C LYS A 142 -14.98 -14.60 17.12
N GLU A 143 -15.28 -14.11 15.92
CA GLU A 143 -16.46 -14.55 15.15
C GLU A 143 -16.39 -16.02 14.75
N GLN A 144 -15.21 -16.50 14.32
CA GLN A 144 -15.02 -17.92 14.00
C GLN A 144 -15.19 -18.82 15.22
N TRP A 145 -14.68 -18.41 16.39
CA TRP A 145 -14.89 -19.14 17.64
C TRP A 145 -16.37 -19.18 18.04
N ARG A 146 -17.09 -18.05 17.94
CA ARG A 146 -18.54 -18.02 18.23
C ARG A 146 -19.34 -18.95 17.33
N LYS A 147 -19.01 -19.04 16.04
CA LYS A 147 -19.65 -19.96 15.08
C LYS A 147 -19.32 -21.44 15.29
N ARG A 148 -18.29 -21.76 16.09
CA ARG A 148 -17.91 -23.15 16.41
C ARG A 148 -18.48 -23.66 17.73
N ILE A 149 -18.97 -22.75 18.57
CA ILE A 149 -19.52 -23.05 19.90
C ILE A 149 -21.07 -22.91 19.90
N SER A 150 -21.61 -22.24 18.88
CA SER A 150 -23.04 -22.26 18.53
C SER A 150 -23.36 -23.42 17.60
#